data_AF-A0A832F8D0-F1
#
_entry.id   AF-A0A832F8D0-F1
#
_cell.length_a   1.000
_cell.length_b   1.000
_cell.length_c   1.000
_cell.angle_alpha   90.00
_cell.angle_beta   90.00
_cell.angle_gamma   90.00
#
_symmetry.space_group_name_H-M   'P 1'
#
loop_
_entity.id
_entity.type
_entity.pdbx_description
1 polymer ?
#
loop_
_entity_poly.entity_id
_entity_poly.type
_entity_poly.pdbx_seq_one_letter_code
_entity_poly.pdbx_strand_id
1 'polypeptide(L)'
;MSIRSNIKKILFISFWCILGAGMLVLLIAAMRVKKEKDCVGYNIDISSPTEQLFIDKKDIEEQLTAGGVESIKGKSIKDFDLKKLEDKLEKNVWISDAELFFDNNQVLQVKIKERNPVARIFTVSGNSFYIDSATVRLPLSEKFSARLPVFTGFPSDKERMSKKEKELLKQVKTISQYILSNEFWMAQVAQVDITSSGTFEIIPTIGHQVIEFGDGSDCEKKFNRLLLFYRQVISETGFQAYERIKVQYAGQVVGVRQAAAISRFDSLQAIKNVEKMIAMAQTEQERMLKMDSLQMATMQHRSDNQGAPAPLVMPDSVTEKPNTTVPVKQIREKRSNR
;
A
#
# COMPACT_ATOMS: atom_id res chain seq x y z
N MET A 1 -67.20 32.14 -28.96
CA MET A 1 -66.56 32.23 -27.61
C MET A 1 -65.15 31.58 -27.55
N SER A 2 -64.41 31.48 -28.67
CA SER A 2 -63.10 30.74 -28.72
C SER A 2 -61.85 31.63 -28.66
N ILE A 3 -61.95 32.93 -29.02
CA ILE A 3 -60.79 33.83 -29.14
C ILE A 3 -60.14 34.14 -27.79
N ARG A 4 -60.93 34.32 -26.72
CA ARG A 4 -60.41 34.58 -25.36
C ARG A 4 -59.65 33.40 -24.75
N SER A 5 -59.98 32.17 -25.14
CA SER A 5 -59.29 30.95 -24.66
C SER A 5 -57.91 30.80 -25.32
N ASN A 6 -57.83 31.08 -26.63
CA ASN A 6 -56.57 30.99 -27.38
C ASN A 6 -55.56 32.07 -26.95
N ILE A 7 -56.02 33.29 -26.65
CA ILE A 7 -55.15 34.37 -26.13
C ILE A 7 -54.55 34.00 -24.76
N LYS A 8 -55.35 33.42 -23.85
CA LYS A 8 -54.85 32.97 -22.54
C LYS A 8 -53.80 31.86 -22.66
N LYS A 9 -53.99 30.93 -23.61
CA LYS A 9 -53.01 29.87 -23.91
C LYS A 9 -51.70 30.44 -24.45
N ILE A 10 -51.77 31.40 -25.39
CA ILE A 10 -50.59 32.07 -25.95
C ILE A 10 -49.83 32.85 -24.89
N LEU A 11 -50.52 33.59 -24.01
CA LEU A 11 -49.88 34.30 -22.88
C LEU A 11 -49.21 33.35 -21.90
N PHE A 12 -49.85 32.22 -21.60
CA PHE A 12 -49.27 31.20 -20.72
C PHE A 12 -48.00 30.61 -21.35
N ILE A 13 -48.04 30.19 -22.62
CA ILE A 13 -46.87 29.66 -23.33
C ILE A 13 -45.74 30.69 -23.39
N SER A 14 -46.04 31.95 -23.73
CA SER A 14 -45.06 33.05 -23.75
C SER A 14 -44.40 33.26 -22.39
N PHE A 15 -45.19 33.24 -21.31
CA PHE A 15 -44.67 33.35 -19.95
C PHE A 15 -43.69 32.21 -19.62
N TRP A 16 -44.04 30.95 -19.93
CA TRP A 16 -43.13 29.82 -19.73
C TRP A 16 -41.88 29.87 -20.60
N CYS A 17 -41.98 30.36 -21.84
CA CYS A 17 -40.82 30.58 -22.70
C CYS A 17 -39.88 31.65 -22.15
N ILE A 18 -40.40 32.77 -21.63
CA ILE A 18 -39.61 33.83 -21.01
C ILE A 18 -38.93 33.32 -19.74
N LEU A 19 -39.65 32.55 -18.92
CA LEU A 19 -39.11 31.94 -17.70
C LEU A 19 -38.00 30.94 -18.01
N GLY A 20 -38.20 30.10 -19.04
CA GLY A 20 -37.18 29.17 -19.54
C GLY A 20 -35.95 29.87 -20.09
N ALA A 21 -36.14 30.94 -20.88
CA ALA A 21 -35.04 31.75 -21.40
C ALA A 21 -34.26 32.47 -20.28
N GLY A 22 -34.96 33.02 -19.28
CA GLY A 22 -34.34 33.65 -18.11
C GLY A 22 -33.53 32.66 -17.28
N MET A 23 -34.08 31.45 -17.04
CA MET A 23 -33.36 30.35 -16.37
C MET A 23 -32.09 29.96 -17.14
N LEU A 24 -32.18 29.84 -18.48
CA LEU A 24 -31.04 29.51 -19.34
C LEU A 24 -29.94 30.59 -19.26
N VAL A 25 -30.32 31.87 -19.31
CA VAL A 25 -29.37 33.00 -19.18
C VAL A 25 -28.70 33.00 -17.82
N LEU A 26 -29.43 32.76 -16.73
CA LEU A 26 -28.86 32.66 -15.38
C LEU A 26 -27.87 31.51 -15.27
N LEU A 27 -28.16 30.34 -15.85
CA LEU A 27 -27.24 29.21 -15.88
C LEU A 27 -25.97 29.53 -16.68
N ILE A 28 -26.10 30.16 -17.85
CA ILE A 28 -24.95 30.57 -18.66
C ILE A 28 -24.10 31.63 -17.94
N ALA A 29 -24.72 32.60 -17.29
CA ALA A 29 -24.04 33.63 -16.51
C ALA A 29 -23.31 33.04 -15.30
N ALA A 30 -23.95 32.15 -14.53
CA ALA A 30 -23.33 31.45 -13.41
C ALA A 30 -22.11 30.63 -13.85
N MET A 31 -22.20 29.97 -15.01
CA MET A 31 -21.06 29.25 -15.61
C MET A 31 -19.94 30.19 -16.05
N ARG A 32 -20.22 31.43 -16.48
CA ARG A 32 -19.20 32.44 -16.85
C ARG A 32 -18.52 33.07 -15.65
N VAL A 33 -19.23 33.33 -14.55
CA VAL A 33 -18.66 33.91 -13.32
C VAL A 33 -17.71 32.94 -12.61
N LYS A 34 -17.95 31.62 -12.65
CA LYS A 34 -16.96 30.62 -12.19
C LYS A 34 -15.69 30.58 -13.05
N LYS A 35 -15.75 31.15 -14.25
CA LYS A 35 -14.81 30.97 -15.35
C LYS A 35 -13.80 32.13 -15.46
N GLU A 36 -13.97 33.24 -14.74
CA GLU A 36 -13.05 34.40 -14.78
C GLU A 36 -12.22 34.55 -13.51
N LYS A 37 -12.20 33.53 -12.66
CA LYS A 37 -11.46 33.58 -11.41
C LYS A 37 -10.03 33.10 -11.60
N ASP A 38 -9.10 33.76 -10.91
CA ASP A 38 -7.70 33.39 -10.87
C ASP A 38 -7.45 32.31 -9.82
N CYS A 39 -6.42 31.50 -10.05
CA CYS A 39 -5.94 30.51 -9.11
C CYS A 39 -5.29 31.20 -7.90
N VAL A 40 -5.85 30.97 -6.71
CA VAL A 40 -5.38 31.57 -5.45
C VAL A 40 -4.16 30.81 -4.90
N GLY A 41 -4.11 29.50 -5.14
CA GLY A 41 -3.08 28.62 -4.59
C GLY A 41 -3.23 27.17 -5.05
N TYR A 42 -2.39 26.30 -4.52
CA TYR A 42 -2.49 24.86 -4.72
C TYR A 42 -2.27 24.12 -3.39
N ASN A 43 -2.80 22.92 -3.31
CA ASN A 43 -2.62 22.00 -2.19
C ASN A 43 -2.32 20.60 -2.74
N ILE A 44 -1.22 20.00 -2.28
CA ILE A 44 -0.77 18.68 -2.73
C ILE A 44 -0.95 17.68 -1.59
N ASP A 45 -1.80 16.70 -1.86
CA ASP A 45 -2.07 15.56 -1.01
C ASP A 45 -1.54 14.28 -1.68
N ILE A 46 -0.70 13.54 -0.98
CA ILE A 46 -0.07 12.31 -1.48
C ILE A 46 -0.55 11.17 -0.59
N SER A 47 -1.36 10.28 -1.16
CA SER A 47 -1.81 9.06 -0.50
C SER A 47 -0.84 7.93 -0.81
N SER A 48 -0.21 7.39 0.23
CA SER A 48 0.65 6.21 0.15
C SER A 48 0.15 5.11 1.09
N PRO A 49 0.18 3.84 0.69
CA PRO A 49 -0.14 2.72 1.58
C PRO A 49 0.89 2.49 2.69
N THR A 50 2.07 3.08 2.57
CA THR A 50 3.14 3.03 3.56
C THR A 50 3.36 4.40 4.19
N GLU A 51 3.85 4.43 5.43
CA GLU A 51 4.22 5.71 6.08
C GLU A 51 5.39 6.42 5.38
N GLN A 52 6.23 5.67 4.67
CA GLN A 52 7.29 6.22 3.83
C GLN A 52 6.78 6.50 2.41
N LEU A 53 7.09 7.70 1.92
CA LEU A 53 6.84 8.13 0.54
C LEU A 53 8.07 7.88 -0.34
N PHE A 54 7.86 7.41 -1.57
CA PHE A 54 8.87 7.32 -2.63
C PHE A 54 8.91 8.59 -3.49
N ILE A 55 7.84 9.40 -3.46
CA ILE A 55 7.70 10.66 -4.18
C ILE A 55 7.74 11.85 -3.22
N ASP A 56 8.53 12.85 -3.55
CA ASP A 56 8.56 14.12 -2.81
C ASP A 56 7.53 15.11 -3.34
N LYS A 57 6.92 15.89 -2.43
CA LYS A 57 6.03 16.99 -2.81
C LYS A 57 6.71 18.00 -3.73
N LYS A 58 8.02 18.24 -3.55
CA LYS A 58 8.80 19.14 -4.40
C LYS A 58 8.87 18.67 -5.85
N ASP A 59 9.07 17.37 -6.07
CA ASP A 59 9.14 16.80 -7.42
C ASP A 59 7.79 17.00 -8.14
N ILE A 60 6.67 16.87 -7.41
CA ILE A 60 5.32 17.18 -7.93
C ILE A 60 5.17 18.67 -8.25
N GLU A 61 5.60 19.56 -7.34
CA GLU A 61 5.56 21.02 -7.55
C GLU A 61 6.35 21.45 -8.80
N GLU A 62 7.55 20.89 -9.00
CA GLU A 62 8.38 21.15 -10.18
C GLU A 62 7.71 20.66 -11.47
N GLN A 63 7.06 19.49 -11.44
CA GLN A 63 6.32 18.97 -12.57
C GLN A 63 5.09 19.82 -12.91
N LEU A 64 4.38 20.34 -11.91
CA LEU A 64 3.22 21.22 -12.11
C LEU A 64 3.62 22.60 -12.65
N THR A 65 4.76 23.14 -12.23
CA THR A 65 5.25 24.49 -12.59
C THR A 65 6.17 24.53 -13.81
N ALA A 66 6.37 23.38 -14.49
CA ALA A 66 7.31 23.21 -15.59
C ALA A 66 8.75 23.65 -15.23
N GLY A 67 9.21 23.32 -14.02
CA GLY A 67 10.55 23.67 -13.54
C GLY A 67 10.63 25.02 -12.79
N GLY A 68 9.52 25.47 -12.19
CA GLY A 68 9.49 26.63 -11.29
C GLY A 68 9.33 28.01 -11.95
N VAL A 69 9.16 28.09 -13.28
CA VAL A 69 9.16 29.37 -14.01
C VAL A 69 7.73 29.92 -14.23
N GLU A 70 6.71 29.07 -14.25
CA GLU A 70 5.32 29.53 -14.32
C GLU A 70 4.64 29.41 -12.96
N SER A 71 4.43 30.57 -12.31
CA SER A 71 3.59 30.67 -11.12
C SER A 71 2.18 30.16 -11.44
N ILE A 72 1.82 29.01 -10.88
CA ILE A 72 0.44 28.48 -10.89
C ILE A 72 -0.53 29.48 -10.24
N LYS A 73 -0.03 30.29 -9.29
CA LYS A 73 -0.79 31.35 -8.64
C LYS A 73 -1.00 32.53 -9.57
N GLY A 74 -2.22 33.05 -9.62
CA GLY A 74 -2.58 34.22 -10.42
C GLY A 74 -2.86 33.93 -11.91
N LYS A 75 -2.74 32.68 -12.36
CA LYS A 75 -3.22 32.27 -13.68
C LYS A 75 -4.74 32.07 -13.65
N SER A 76 -5.42 32.43 -14.73
CA SER A 76 -6.86 32.17 -14.88
C SER A 76 -7.12 30.68 -14.83
N ILE A 77 -8.15 30.27 -14.07
CA ILE A 77 -8.54 28.86 -13.93
C ILE A 77 -8.83 28.21 -15.30
N LYS A 78 -9.29 28.98 -16.28
CA LYS A 78 -9.56 28.50 -17.65
C LYS A 78 -8.32 28.03 -18.41
N ASP A 79 -7.16 28.60 -18.08
CA ASP A 79 -5.93 28.35 -18.82
C ASP A 79 -5.29 27.03 -18.38
N PHE A 80 -5.80 26.42 -17.30
CA PHE A 80 -5.37 25.12 -16.83
C PHE A 80 -6.05 24.00 -17.61
N ASP A 81 -5.24 23.30 -18.40
CA ASP A 81 -5.61 21.99 -18.92
C ASP A 81 -5.30 20.93 -17.86
N LEU A 82 -6.26 20.72 -16.95
CA LEU A 82 -6.12 19.78 -15.84
C LEU A 82 -5.80 18.37 -16.32
N LYS A 83 -6.42 17.93 -17.43
CA LYS A 83 -6.19 16.59 -17.96
C LYS A 83 -4.76 16.42 -18.46
N LYS A 84 -4.21 17.42 -19.15
CA LYS A 84 -2.79 17.40 -19.54
C LYS A 84 -1.84 17.41 -18.34
N LEU A 85 -2.21 18.07 -17.25
CA LEU A 85 -1.41 18.09 -16.02
C LEU A 85 -1.44 16.73 -15.32
N GLU A 86 -2.62 16.10 -15.21
CA GLU A 86 -2.77 14.72 -14.72
C GLU A 86 -1.91 13.77 -15.56
N ASP A 87 -2.08 13.77 -16.88
CA ASP A 87 -1.32 12.90 -17.80
C ASP A 87 0.20 13.17 -17.73
N LYS A 88 0.62 14.40 -17.36
CA LYS A 88 2.03 14.74 -17.16
C LYS A 88 2.56 14.15 -15.87
N LEU A 89 1.81 14.23 -14.79
CA LEU A 89 2.18 13.64 -13.49
C LEU A 89 2.23 12.12 -13.58
N GLU A 90 1.26 11.49 -14.23
CA GLU A 90 1.20 10.03 -14.41
C GLU A 90 2.35 9.45 -15.25
N LYS A 91 3.15 10.28 -15.93
CA LYS A 91 4.42 9.83 -16.54
C LYS A 91 5.47 9.44 -15.50
N ASN A 92 5.36 9.94 -14.28
CA ASN A 92 6.18 9.45 -13.18
C ASN A 92 5.73 8.03 -12.83
N VAL A 93 6.65 7.07 -13.03
CA VAL A 93 6.39 5.65 -12.81
C VAL A 93 5.91 5.31 -11.41
N TRP A 94 6.24 6.12 -10.40
CA TRP A 94 5.78 5.92 -9.01
C TRP A 94 4.34 6.40 -8.77
N ILE A 95 3.74 7.14 -9.69
CA ILE A 95 2.36 7.61 -9.59
C ILE A 95 1.44 6.56 -10.21
N SER A 96 0.49 6.09 -9.41
CA SER A 96 -0.53 5.14 -9.86
C SER A 96 -1.72 5.85 -10.50
N ASP A 97 -2.05 7.04 -9.98
CA ASP A 97 -3.21 7.84 -10.34
C ASP A 97 -2.99 9.28 -9.85
N ALA A 98 -3.40 10.26 -10.64
CA ALA A 98 -3.37 11.67 -10.28
C ALA A 98 -4.71 12.34 -10.61
N GLU A 99 -5.34 12.95 -9.61
CA GLU A 99 -6.60 13.69 -9.76
C GLU A 99 -6.39 15.16 -9.43
N LEU A 100 -6.71 16.05 -10.39
CA LEU A 100 -6.57 17.48 -10.23
C LEU A 100 -7.92 18.18 -10.38
N PHE A 101 -8.25 19.06 -9.43
CA PHE A 101 -9.48 19.86 -9.52
C PHE A 101 -9.37 21.16 -8.74
N PHE A 102 -10.16 22.16 -9.14
CA PHE A 102 -10.31 23.39 -8.36
C PHE A 102 -11.45 23.26 -7.36
N ASP A 103 -11.21 23.67 -6.12
CA ASP A 103 -12.26 23.78 -5.11
C ASP A 103 -13.04 25.10 -5.23
N ASN A 104 -14.04 25.29 -4.36
CA ASN A 104 -14.85 26.50 -4.33
C ASN A 104 -14.04 27.77 -3.96
N ASN A 105 -12.88 27.61 -3.32
CA ASN A 105 -11.98 28.67 -2.90
C ASN A 105 -10.92 29.00 -3.96
N GLN A 106 -11.05 28.45 -5.17
CA GLN A 106 -10.11 28.67 -6.27
C GLN A 106 -8.69 28.16 -5.96
N VAL A 107 -8.58 27.15 -5.09
CA VAL A 107 -7.33 26.44 -4.81
C VAL A 107 -7.30 25.17 -5.66
N LEU A 108 -6.18 24.96 -6.37
CA LEU A 108 -5.92 23.73 -7.12
C LEU A 108 -5.61 22.60 -6.14
N GLN A 109 -6.51 21.64 -6.03
CA GLN A 109 -6.30 20.41 -5.28
C GLN A 109 -5.62 19.39 -6.19
N VAL A 110 -4.47 18.89 -5.75
CA VAL A 110 -3.67 17.88 -6.43
C VAL A 110 -3.63 16.64 -5.54
N LYS A 111 -4.36 15.61 -5.93
CA LYS A 111 -4.38 14.33 -5.23
C LYS A 111 -3.55 13.32 -6.00
N ILE A 112 -2.48 12.84 -5.38
CA ILE A 112 -1.58 11.85 -5.96
C ILE A 112 -1.74 10.55 -5.19
N LYS A 113 -1.92 9.45 -5.92
CA LYS A 113 -1.87 8.11 -5.34
C LYS A 113 -0.58 7.43 -5.74
N GLU A 114 0.25 7.14 -4.75
CA GLU A 114 1.54 6.48 -4.95
C GLU A 114 1.38 4.98 -5.23
N ARG A 115 2.25 4.43 -6.08
CA ARG A 115 2.34 2.99 -6.31
C ARG A 115 2.98 2.31 -5.11
N ASN A 116 2.35 1.22 -4.69
CA ASN A 116 2.85 0.38 -3.61
C ASN A 116 3.66 -0.79 -4.17
N PRO A 117 4.99 -0.82 -3.96
CA PRO A 117 5.79 -1.96 -4.37
C PRO A 117 5.46 -3.19 -3.50
N VAL A 118 5.32 -4.36 -4.13
CA VAL A 118 4.95 -5.61 -3.47
C VAL A 118 6.04 -6.68 -3.52
N ALA A 119 7.05 -6.54 -4.37
CA ALA A 119 8.19 -7.45 -4.42
C ALA A 119 9.43 -6.75 -4.95
N ARG A 120 10.62 -7.20 -4.51
CA ARG A 120 11.90 -6.85 -5.13
C ARG A 120 12.36 -8.01 -5.99
N ILE A 121 12.74 -7.74 -7.23
CA ILE A 121 13.14 -8.77 -8.21
C ILE A 121 14.57 -8.51 -8.64
N PHE A 122 15.40 -9.55 -8.61
CA PHE A 122 16.74 -9.60 -9.17
C PHE A 122 16.74 -10.46 -10.42
N THR A 123 17.34 -9.93 -11.48
CA THR A 123 17.47 -10.63 -12.75
C THR A 123 18.73 -11.49 -12.78
N VAL A 124 18.78 -12.43 -13.72
CA VAL A 124 19.97 -13.28 -13.95
C VAL A 124 21.23 -12.48 -14.32
N SER A 125 21.08 -11.25 -14.82
CA SER A 125 22.20 -10.36 -15.16
C SER A 125 22.69 -9.52 -13.97
N GLY A 126 22.01 -9.58 -12.83
CA GLY A 126 22.36 -8.86 -11.60
C GLY A 126 21.65 -7.52 -11.43
N ASN A 127 20.79 -7.09 -12.37
CA ASN A 127 19.97 -5.90 -12.16
C ASN A 127 18.83 -6.19 -11.17
N SER A 128 18.26 -5.14 -10.58
CA SER A 128 17.05 -5.29 -9.76
C SER A 128 16.05 -4.17 -9.95
N PHE A 129 14.78 -4.50 -9.72
CA PHE A 129 13.65 -3.59 -9.81
C PHE A 129 12.56 -4.01 -8.82
N TYR A 130 11.63 -3.10 -8.52
CA TYR A 130 10.42 -3.46 -7.78
C TYR A 130 9.27 -3.75 -8.75
N ILE A 131 8.27 -4.48 -8.28
CA ILE A 131 6.98 -4.54 -8.95
C ILE A 131 5.87 -4.08 -8.00
N ASP A 132 4.83 -3.47 -8.54
CA ASP A 132 3.62 -3.12 -7.78
C ASP A 132 2.54 -4.21 -7.86
N SER A 133 1.40 -3.97 -7.22
CA SER A 133 0.23 -4.85 -7.29
C SER A 133 -0.39 -5.00 -8.69
N ALA A 134 -0.07 -4.09 -9.62
CA ALA A 134 -0.48 -4.18 -11.02
C ALA A 134 0.60 -4.85 -11.90
N THR A 135 1.67 -5.40 -11.30
CA THR A 135 2.83 -5.99 -11.98
C THR A 135 3.62 -5.02 -12.86
N VAL A 136 3.47 -3.71 -12.60
CA VAL A 136 4.26 -2.65 -13.24
C VAL A 136 5.64 -2.64 -12.60
N ARG A 137 6.68 -2.56 -13.43
CA ARG A 137 8.07 -2.43 -12.96
C ARG A 137 8.32 -1.01 -12.47
N LEU A 138 8.88 -0.90 -11.27
CA LEU A 138 9.30 0.35 -10.68
C LEU A 138 10.82 0.34 -10.53
N PRO A 139 11.50 1.47 -10.82
CA PRO A 139 12.93 1.58 -10.61
C PRO A 139 13.27 1.48 -9.12
N LEU A 140 14.55 1.35 -8.80
CA LEU A 140 14.99 1.51 -7.41
C LEU A 140 14.84 2.98 -7.00
N SER A 141 14.47 3.22 -5.74
CA SER A 141 14.57 4.56 -5.18
C SER A 141 16.00 4.79 -4.70
N GLU A 142 16.57 5.94 -5.06
CA GLU A 142 17.88 6.37 -4.56
C GLU A 142 17.84 6.72 -3.06
N LYS A 143 16.64 7.04 -2.55
CA LYS A 143 16.42 7.54 -1.19
C LYS A 143 16.03 6.44 -0.21
N PHE A 144 15.43 5.34 -0.69
CA PHE A 144 14.80 4.35 0.18
C PHE A 144 14.87 2.91 -0.33
N SER A 145 15.03 1.97 0.60
CA SER A 145 14.91 0.53 0.35
C SER A 145 13.75 -0.06 1.14
N ALA A 146 12.69 -0.47 0.43
CA ALA A 146 11.53 -1.11 1.03
C ALA A 146 11.82 -2.53 1.56
N ARG A 147 11.23 -2.88 2.70
CA ARG A 147 11.24 -4.25 3.23
C ARG A 147 10.18 -5.09 2.51
N LEU A 148 10.60 -5.78 1.45
CA LEU A 148 9.73 -6.57 0.58
C LEU A 148 10.28 -7.99 0.40
N PRO A 149 9.44 -8.99 0.08
CA PRO A 149 9.92 -10.28 -0.38
C PRO A 149 10.83 -10.14 -1.59
N VAL A 150 11.94 -10.88 -1.56
CA VAL A 150 12.98 -10.84 -2.57
C VAL A 150 12.86 -12.06 -3.47
N PHE A 151 12.80 -11.81 -4.78
CA PHE A 151 12.82 -12.82 -5.82
C PHE A 151 14.09 -12.69 -6.64
N THR A 152 14.68 -13.81 -7.01
CA THR A 152 15.97 -13.90 -7.73
C THR A 152 15.83 -14.81 -8.94
N GLY A 153 16.75 -14.71 -9.91
CA GLY A 153 16.73 -15.56 -11.10
C GLY A 153 15.70 -15.16 -12.17
N PHE A 154 15.18 -13.92 -12.14
CA PHE A 154 14.25 -13.47 -13.17
C PHE A 154 14.95 -13.39 -14.54
N PRO A 155 14.39 -13.96 -15.62
CA PRO A 155 15.15 -14.25 -16.84
C PRO A 155 15.45 -13.04 -17.73
N SER A 156 14.87 -11.86 -17.47
CA SER A 156 14.90 -10.75 -18.44
C SER A 156 14.90 -9.36 -17.83
N ASP A 157 15.85 -8.56 -18.29
CA ASP A 157 15.94 -7.12 -18.02
C ASP A 157 15.07 -6.28 -18.96
N LYS A 158 14.51 -6.86 -20.03
CA LYS A 158 13.83 -6.11 -21.08
C LYS A 158 12.58 -5.42 -20.53
N GLU A 159 12.38 -4.15 -20.88
CA GLU A 159 11.15 -3.43 -20.58
C GLU A 159 9.92 -4.11 -21.20
N ARG A 160 10.06 -4.58 -22.44
CA ARG A 160 9.02 -5.35 -23.13
C ARG A 160 9.17 -6.83 -22.82
N MET A 161 8.32 -7.30 -21.92
CA MET A 161 8.23 -8.70 -21.52
C MET A 161 7.38 -9.53 -22.48
N SER A 162 7.83 -10.76 -22.73
CA SER A 162 7.07 -11.84 -23.35
C SER A 162 5.85 -12.23 -22.52
N LYS A 163 4.91 -12.94 -23.13
CA LYS A 163 3.72 -13.45 -22.43
C LYS A 163 4.09 -14.34 -21.22
N LYS A 164 5.14 -15.17 -21.37
CA LYS A 164 5.62 -16.06 -20.31
C LYS A 164 6.17 -15.29 -19.11
N GLU A 165 6.95 -14.24 -19.36
CA GLU A 165 7.52 -13.39 -18.30
C GLU A 165 6.44 -12.59 -17.57
N LYS A 166 5.42 -12.10 -18.30
CA LYS A 166 4.26 -11.44 -17.66
C LYS A 166 3.49 -12.40 -16.76
N GLU A 167 3.32 -13.65 -17.18
CA GLU A 167 2.66 -14.67 -16.35
C GLU A 167 3.50 -15.03 -15.12
N LEU A 168 4.82 -15.14 -15.28
CA LEU A 168 5.74 -15.33 -14.17
C LEU A 168 5.65 -14.20 -13.15
N LEU A 169 5.57 -12.93 -13.58
CA LEU A 169 5.37 -11.79 -12.66
C LEU A 169 4.04 -11.85 -11.91
N LYS A 170 2.96 -12.36 -12.51
CA LYS A 170 1.70 -12.57 -11.78
C LYS A 170 1.87 -13.60 -10.68
N GLN A 171 2.60 -14.69 -10.95
CA GLN A 171 2.90 -15.70 -9.93
C GLN A 171 3.78 -15.13 -8.81
N VAL A 172 4.82 -14.36 -9.17
CA VAL A 172 5.64 -13.60 -8.20
C VAL A 172 4.76 -12.72 -7.34
N LYS A 173 3.87 -11.92 -7.94
CA LYS A 173 2.92 -11.07 -7.21
C LYS A 173 2.08 -11.91 -6.23
N THR A 174 1.46 -13.01 -6.69
CA THR A 174 0.61 -13.85 -5.84
C THR A 174 1.37 -14.40 -4.62
N ILE A 175 2.57 -14.95 -4.84
CA ILE A 175 3.41 -15.46 -3.76
C ILE A 175 3.82 -14.31 -2.83
N SER A 176 4.29 -13.20 -3.39
CA SER A 176 4.78 -12.05 -2.63
C SER A 176 3.69 -11.43 -1.75
N GLN A 177 2.46 -11.30 -2.26
CA GLN A 177 1.34 -10.79 -1.50
C GLN A 177 0.97 -11.69 -0.32
N TYR A 178 1.06 -13.02 -0.49
CA TYR A 178 0.84 -13.96 0.61
C TYR A 178 1.94 -13.89 1.67
N ILE A 179 3.20 -13.75 1.25
CA ILE A 179 4.31 -13.56 2.19
C ILE A 179 4.10 -12.23 2.93
N LEU A 180 3.88 -11.12 2.22
CA LEU A 180 3.66 -9.79 2.80
C LEU A 180 2.51 -9.72 3.80
N SER A 181 1.42 -10.42 3.57
CA SER A 181 0.26 -10.42 4.47
C SER A 181 0.47 -11.27 5.73
N ASN A 182 1.58 -12.02 5.82
CA ASN A 182 1.84 -12.95 6.91
C ASN A 182 3.21 -12.70 7.53
N GLU A 183 3.23 -12.15 8.75
CA GLU A 183 4.47 -11.80 9.46
C GLU A 183 5.44 -12.97 9.63
N PHE A 184 4.91 -14.17 9.89
CA PHE A 184 5.73 -15.37 10.02
C PHE A 184 6.46 -15.67 8.71
N TRP A 185 5.77 -15.63 7.56
CA TRP A 185 6.41 -15.84 6.26
C TRP A 185 7.34 -14.69 5.87
N MET A 186 7.01 -13.44 6.19
CA MET A 186 7.93 -12.30 6.02
C MET A 186 9.23 -12.45 6.82
N ALA A 187 9.20 -13.12 7.97
CA ALA A 187 10.38 -13.39 8.79
C ALA A 187 11.14 -14.64 8.31
N GLN A 188 10.41 -15.66 7.88
CA GLN A 188 10.97 -16.97 7.57
C GLN A 188 11.46 -17.11 6.13
N VAL A 189 10.94 -16.33 5.17
CA VAL A 189 11.39 -16.34 3.77
C VAL A 189 12.51 -15.32 3.59
N ALA A 190 13.74 -15.80 3.39
CA ALA A 190 14.87 -14.93 3.08
C ALA A 190 14.90 -14.54 1.60
N GLN A 191 14.61 -15.51 0.73
CA GLN A 191 14.64 -15.34 -0.73
C GLN A 191 13.72 -16.35 -1.40
N VAL A 192 13.19 -15.98 -2.57
CA VAL A 192 12.47 -16.87 -3.49
C VAL A 192 13.20 -16.93 -4.82
N ASP A 193 13.87 -18.05 -5.09
CA ASP A 193 14.58 -18.30 -6.34
C ASP A 193 13.63 -18.75 -7.45
N ILE A 194 13.72 -18.09 -8.60
CA ILE A 194 13.07 -18.51 -9.84
C ILE A 194 14.02 -19.44 -10.59
N THR A 195 13.60 -20.68 -10.77
CA THR A 195 14.38 -21.68 -11.49
C THR A 195 14.33 -21.44 -13.01
N SER A 196 15.23 -22.09 -13.76
CA SER A 196 15.21 -22.06 -15.23
C SER A 196 13.92 -22.62 -15.85
N SER A 197 13.22 -23.51 -15.14
CA SER A 197 11.89 -24.01 -15.52
C SER A 197 10.76 -23.01 -15.28
N GLY A 198 11.02 -21.91 -14.57
CA GLY A 198 10.02 -20.91 -14.18
C GLY A 198 9.18 -21.33 -12.97
N THR A 199 9.71 -22.23 -12.14
CA THR A 199 9.15 -22.58 -10.82
C THR A 199 9.89 -21.84 -9.72
N PHE A 200 9.40 -21.92 -8.49
CA PHE A 200 9.89 -21.20 -7.34
C PHE A 200 10.49 -22.17 -6.32
N GLU A 201 11.68 -21.83 -5.82
CA GLU A 201 12.30 -22.43 -4.65
C GLU A 201 12.40 -21.37 -3.55
N ILE A 202 11.97 -21.69 -2.33
CA ILE A 202 12.05 -20.77 -1.19
C ILE A 202 13.29 -21.12 -0.37
N ILE A 203 14.10 -20.10 -0.09
CA ILE A 203 15.24 -20.18 0.81
C ILE A 203 14.81 -19.58 2.16
N PRO A 204 14.77 -20.38 3.24
CA PRO A 204 14.35 -19.91 4.54
C PRO A 204 15.48 -19.13 5.25
N THR A 205 15.12 -18.23 6.15
CA THR A 205 16.05 -17.51 7.03
C THR A 205 16.75 -18.46 8.01
N ILE A 206 16.11 -19.58 8.36
CA ILE A 206 16.61 -20.55 9.32
C ILE A 206 16.70 -21.94 8.69
N GLY A 207 17.88 -22.54 8.86
CA GLY A 207 18.24 -23.85 8.31
C GLY A 207 18.90 -23.74 6.94
N HIS A 208 19.19 -24.89 6.34
CA HIS A 208 19.89 -25.00 5.05
C HIS A 208 19.05 -25.73 3.99
N GLN A 209 17.77 -25.94 4.28
CA GLN A 209 16.84 -26.62 3.39
C GLN A 209 16.38 -25.72 2.25
N VAL A 210 16.30 -26.28 1.05
CA VAL A 210 15.64 -25.65 -0.09
C VAL A 210 14.20 -26.14 -0.17
N ILE A 211 13.25 -25.21 -0.22
CA ILE A 211 11.82 -25.56 -0.29
C ILE A 211 11.36 -25.48 -1.74
N GLU A 212 11.11 -26.63 -2.37
CA GLU A 212 10.53 -26.71 -3.72
C GLU A 212 9.04 -26.34 -3.68
N PHE A 213 8.73 -25.09 -4.00
CA PHE A 213 7.38 -24.53 -3.96
C PHE A 213 6.57 -24.83 -5.24
N GLY A 214 7.25 -25.02 -6.36
CA GLY A 214 6.63 -25.25 -7.66
C GLY A 214 6.14 -23.94 -8.27
N ASP A 215 4.92 -23.88 -8.77
CA ASP A 215 4.34 -22.64 -9.34
C ASP A 215 3.67 -21.74 -8.29
N GLY A 216 3.13 -20.59 -8.72
CA GLY A 216 2.37 -19.66 -7.88
C GLY A 216 0.92 -20.06 -7.58
N SER A 217 0.48 -21.26 -7.98
CA SER A 217 -0.89 -21.73 -7.72
C SER A 217 -1.04 -22.26 -6.28
N ASP A 218 -2.27 -22.27 -5.76
CA ASP A 218 -2.62 -22.81 -4.43
C ASP A 218 -1.67 -22.35 -3.30
N CYS A 219 -1.22 -21.10 -3.38
CA CYS A 219 -0.14 -20.54 -2.56
C CYS A 219 -0.39 -20.74 -1.06
N GLU A 220 -1.60 -20.39 -0.60
CA GLU A 220 -2.04 -20.59 0.78
C GLU A 220 -1.95 -22.05 1.23
N LYS A 221 -2.47 -22.99 0.43
CA LYS A 221 -2.44 -24.42 0.78
C LYS A 221 -1.00 -24.94 0.86
N LYS A 222 -0.10 -24.48 -0.02
CA LYS A 222 1.32 -24.86 -0.02
C LYS A 222 2.02 -24.37 1.25
N PHE A 223 1.83 -23.09 1.60
CA PHE A 223 2.36 -22.53 2.83
C PHE A 223 1.77 -23.20 4.08
N ASN A 224 0.46 -23.49 4.09
CA ASN A 224 -0.16 -24.20 5.22
C ASN A 224 0.41 -25.61 5.41
N ARG A 225 0.63 -26.37 4.32
CA ARG A 225 1.33 -27.66 4.39
C ARG A 225 2.75 -27.52 4.91
N LEU A 226 3.48 -26.50 4.48
CA LEU A 226 4.82 -26.22 4.97
C LEU A 226 4.83 -25.90 6.47
N LEU A 227 3.87 -25.09 6.94
CA LEU A 227 3.72 -24.78 8.36
C LEU A 227 3.41 -26.02 9.20
N LEU A 228 2.54 -26.89 8.71
CA LEU A 228 2.25 -28.17 9.36
C LEU A 228 3.51 -29.05 9.43
N PHE A 229 4.29 -29.13 8.35
CA PHE A 229 5.56 -29.84 8.33
C PHE A 229 6.55 -29.29 9.36
N TYR A 230 6.61 -27.97 9.53
CA TYR A 230 7.45 -27.36 10.56
C TYR A 230 7.00 -27.75 11.97
N ARG A 231 5.70 -27.71 12.23
CA ARG A 231 5.13 -28.00 13.55
C ARG A 231 5.20 -29.46 13.96
N GLN A 232 5.08 -30.38 12.99
CA GLN A 232 4.94 -31.81 13.28
C GLN A 232 6.22 -32.61 13.01
N VAL A 233 7.05 -32.16 12.06
CA VAL A 233 8.24 -32.92 11.65
C VAL A 233 9.51 -32.20 12.11
N ILE A 234 9.68 -30.93 11.75
CA ILE A 234 10.92 -30.19 12.07
C ILE A 234 11.07 -29.94 13.58
N SER A 235 9.98 -29.78 14.31
CA SER A 235 10.01 -29.68 15.79
C SER A 235 10.62 -30.91 16.45
N GLU A 236 10.43 -32.11 15.87
CA GLU A 236 10.98 -33.36 16.37
C GLU A 236 12.36 -33.68 15.79
N THR A 237 12.56 -33.44 14.49
CA THR A 237 13.79 -33.84 13.79
C THR A 237 14.89 -32.77 13.80
N GLY A 238 14.53 -31.51 14.04
CA GLY A 238 15.40 -30.34 13.86
C GLY A 238 15.54 -29.88 12.42
N PHE A 239 16.03 -28.63 12.25
CA PHE A 239 16.13 -27.92 10.96
C PHE A 239 17.18 -28.49 10.00
N GLN A 240 18.10 -29.33 10.48
CA GLN A 240 19.19 -29.90 9.68
C GLN A 240 18.87 -31.31 9.16
N ALA A 241 17.68 -31.84 9.44
CA ALA A 241 17.33 -33.20 9.04
C ALA A 241 17.06 -33.33 7.54
N TYR A 242 16.68 -32.23 6.86
CA TYR A 242 16.25 -32.23 5.48
C TYR A 242 17.06 -31.22 4.67
N GLU A 243 17.50 -31.65 3.49
CA GLU A 243 18.14 -30.78 2.51
C GLU A 243 17.12 -30.15 1.57
N ARG A 244 16.04 -30.89 1.23
CA ARG A 244 14.96 -30.38 0.38
C ARG A 244 13.59 -30.70 0.96
N ILE A 245 12.66 -29.76 0.86
CA ILE A 245 11.26 -29.93 1.26
C ILE A 245 10.38 -29.60 0.06
N LYS A 246 9.66 -30.57 -0.46
CA LYS A 246 8.79 -30.38 -1.63
C LYS A 246 7.35 -30.18 -1.19
N VAL A 247 6.83 -28.98 -1.43
CA VAL A 247 5.43 -28.61 -1.12
C VAL A 247 4.58 -28.40 -2.36
N GLN A 248 5.19 -28.50 -3.55
CA GLN A 248 4.54 -28.36 -4.84
C GLN A 248 3.41 -29.36 -5.11
N TYR A 249 3.40 -30.51 -4.43
CA TYR A 249 2.38 -31.55 -4.60
C TYR A 249 1.15 -31.28 -3.72
N ALA A 250 -0.04 -31.50 -4.27
CA ALA A 250 -1.28 -31.41 -3.53
C ALA A 250 -1.36 -32.51 -2.45
N GLY A 251 -1.81 -32.15 -1.25
CA GLY A 251 -2.10 -33.10 -0.17
C GLY A 251 -0.89 -33.72 0.56
N GLN A 252 0.34 -33.42 0.14
CA GLN A 252 1.53 -34.01 0.76
C GLN A 252 2.73 -33.06 0.79
N VAL A 253 3.69 -33.39 1.66
CA VAL A 253 5.02 -32.76 1.74
C VAL A 253 6.07 -33.87 1.66
N VAL A 254 7.03 -33.74 0.75
CA VAL A 254 8.11 -34.73 0.59
C VAL A 254 9.42 -34.12 1.08
N GLY A 255 9.96 -34.65 2.18
CA GLY A 255 11.27 -34.26 2.70
C GLY A 255 12.38 -35.17 2.19
N VAL A 256 13.39 -34.60 1.54
CA VAL A 256 14.63 -35.30 1.17
C VAL A 256 15.64 -35.11 2.29
N ARG A 257 16.03 -36.21 2.93
CA ARG A 257 16.95 -36.18 4.08
C ARG A 257 18.37 -35.83 3.63
N GLN A 258 19.06 -35.06 4.47
CA GLN A 258 20.47 -34.78 4.29
C GLN A 258 21.30 -36.00 4.75
N ALA A 259 22.18 -36.50 3.89
CA ALA A 259 23.01 -37.67 4.19
C ALA A 259 24.26 -37.27 5.01
N ALA A 260 24.10 -37.08 6.33
CA ALA A 260 25.14 -36.89 7.38
C ALA A 260 26.13 -35.71 7.17
N ALA A 261 26.58 -34.91 8.14
CA ALA A 261 26.35 -34.72 9.57
C ALA A 261 26.55 -33.21 9.85
N ILE A 262 25.61 -32.55 10.52
CA ILE A 262 25.81 -31.18 11.05
C ILE A 262 25.51 -31.20 12.55
N SER A 263 26.24 -30.37 13.30
CA SER A 263 26.24 -30.27 14.76
C SER A 263 24.84 -30.08 15.35
N ARG A 264 24.44 -30.97 16.26
CA ARG A 264 23.18 -30.92 17.04
C ARG A 264 22.93 -29.58 17.77
N PHE A 265 23.98 -28.79 17.99
CA PHE A 265 23.91 -27.53 18.73
C PHE A 265 23.18 -26.43 17.95
N ASP A 266 23.45 -26.28 16.64
CA ASP A 266 22.82 -25.26 15.79
C ASP A 266 21.32 -25.53 15.58
N SER A 267 20.94 -26.80 15.57
CA SER A 267 19.55 -27.24 15.38
C SER A 267 18.64 -26.78 16.52
N LEU A 268 19.13 -26.78 17.77
CA LEU A 268 18.33 -26.39 18.95
C LEU A 268 18.06 -24.88 19.00
N GLN A 269 19.03 -24.06 18.60
CA GLN A 269 18.84 -22.61 18.54
C GLN A 269 17.88 -22.22 17.41
N ALA A 270 17.95 -22.91 16.27
CA ALA A 270 16.99 -22.79 15.18
C ALA A 270 15.56 -23.12 15.64
N ILE A 271 15.37 -24.23 16.37
CA ILE A 271 14.06 -24.61 16.96
C ILE A 271 13.54 -23.51 17.88
N LYS A 272 14.36 -23.05 18.82
CA LYS A 272 13.96 -22.00 19.77
C LYS A 272 13.55 -20.70 19.08
N ASN A 273 14.27 -20.31 18.02
CA ASN A 273 13.94 -19.13 17.23
C ASN A 273 12.59 -19.29 16.52
N VAL A 274 12.33 -20.46 15.93
CA VAL A 274 11.05 -20.74 15.27
C VAL A 274 9.89 -20.84 16.26
N GLU A 275 10.07 -21.50 17.41
CA GLU A 275 9.05 -21.52 18.48
C GLU A 275 8.70 -20.11 18.93
N LYS A 276 9.70 -19.25 19.12
CA LYS A 276 9.48 -17.85 19.47
C LYS A 276 8.71 -17.10 18.38
N MET A 277 9.03 -17.33 17.10
CA MET A 277 8.29 -16.74 15.98
C MET A 277 6.85 -17.25 15.88
N ILE A 278 6.61 -18.55 16.11
CA ILE A 278 5.27 -19.14 16.13
C ILE A 278 4.46 -18.54 17.29
N ALA A 279 5.04 -18.43 18.48
CA ALA A 279 4.39 -17.82 19.63
C ALA A 279 4.07 -16.34 19.39
N MET A 280 4.97 -15.59 18.75
CA MET A 280 4.71 -14.20 18.33
C MET A 280 3.54 -14.12 17.35
N ALA A 281 3.52 -14.95 16.31
CA ALA A 281 2.44 -14.98 15.32
C ALA A 281 1.08 -15.35 15.95
N GLN A 282 1.06 -16.29 16.90
CA GLN A 282 -0.16 -16.65 17.65
C GLN A 282 -0.64 -15.51 18.54
N THR A 283 0.27 -14.85 19.25
CA THR A 283 -0.04 -13.70 20.11
C THR A 283 -0.63 -12.54 19.29
N GLU A 284 -0.09 -12.30 18.10
CA GLU A 284 -0.59 -11.27 17.21
C GLU A 284 -1.97 -11.63 16.63
N GLN A 285 -2.18 -12.88 16.21
CA GLN A 285 -3.51 -13.38 15.82
C GLN A 285 -4.54 -13.22 16.95
N GLU A 286 -4.18 -13.52 18.19
CA GLU A 286 -5.05 -13.30 19.35
C GLU A 286 -5.34 -11.82 19.61
N ARG A 287 -4.34 -10.94 19.42
CA ARG A 287 -4.54 -9.49 19.52
C ARG A 287 -5.49 -9.00 18.45
N MET A 288 -5.33 -9.42 17.21
CA MET A 288 -6.21 -9.05 16.10
C MET A 288 -7.65 -9.48 16.38
N LEU A 289 -7.88 -10.73 16.82
CA LEU A 289 -9.21 -11.23 17.19
C LEU A 289 -9.82 -10.47 18.38
N LYS A 290 -9.01 -10.09 19.38
CA LYS A 290 -9.46 -9.25 20.50
C LYS A 290 -9.79 -7.84 20.06
N MET A 291 -9.03 -7.27 19.13
CA MET A 291 -9.29 -5.94 18.57
C MET A 291 -10.58 -5.93 17.75
N ASP A 292 -10.81 -6.93 16.91
CA ASP A 292 -12.03 -7.08 16.13
C ASP A 292 -13.25 -7.29 17.04
N SER A 293 -13.15 -8.12 18.08
CA SER A 293 -14.24 -8.32 19.05
C SER A 293 -14.51 -7.08 19.91
N LEU A 294 -13.48 -6.31 20.29
CA LEU A 294 -13.64 -5.01 20.94
C LEU A 294 -14.33 -4.00 20.00
N GLN A 295 -13.95 -3.95 18.73
CA GLN A 295 -14.61 -3.07 17.74
C GLN A 295 -16.07 -3.48 17.50
N MET A 296 -16.37 -4.78 17.42
CA MET A 296 -17.73 -5.31 17.31
C MET A 296 -18.57 -4.99 18.54
N ALA A 297 -18.02 -5.16 19.75
CA ALA A 297 -18.69 -4.81 21.00
C ALA A 297 -18.94 -3.29 21.09
N THR A 298 -18.00 -2.46 20.62
CA THR A 298 -18.15 -1.00 20.60
C THR A 298 -19.21 -0.55 19.58
N MET A 299 -19.35 -1.27 18.45
CA MET A 299 -20.40 -1.02 17.46
C MET A 299 -21.79 -1.45 17.96
N GLN A 300 -21.89 -2.57 18.69
CA GLN A 300 -23.14 -3.01 19.33
C GLN A 300 -23.56 -2.05 20.45
N HIS A 301 -22.63 -1.61 21.30
CA HIS A 301 -22.91 -0.65 22.37
C HIS A 301 -23.34 0.74 21.85
N ARG A 302 -22.95 1.10 20.61
CA ARG A 302 -23.35 2.33 19.93
C ARG A 302 -24.71 2.21 19.22
N SER A 303 -25.16 0.99 18.92
CA SER A 303 -26.52 0.70 18.41
C SER A 303 -27.55 0.69 19.53
N ASP A 304 -27.18 0.28 20.74
CA ASP A 304 -28.09 0.19 21.90
C ASP A 304 -28.30 1.54 22.62
N ASN A 305 -27.57 2.59 22.23
CA ASN A 305 -27.65 3.91 22.87
C ASN A 305 -28.02 5.04 21.89
N GLN A 306 -29.00 4.79 21.00
CA GLN A 306 -29.78 5.85 20.35
C GLN A 306 -31.12 6.00 21.06
N GLY A 307 -31.12 6.73 22.18
CA GLY A 307 -32.34 6.90 22.97
C GLY A 307 -32.26 7.84 24.17
N ALA A 308 -31.45 8.92 24.13
CA ALA A 308 -31.65 10.11 24.99
C ALA A 308 -30.67 11.23 24.61
N PRO A 309 -31.11 12.51 24.58
CA PRO A 309 -30.18 13.63 24.45
C PRO A 309 -29.41 13.83 25.77
N ALA A 310 -28.10 14.04 25.67
CA ALA A 310 -27.26 14.39 26.81
C ALA A 310 -27.65 15.78 27.35
N PRO A 311 -27.72 15.99 28.69
CA PRO A 311 -27.84 17.33 29.25
C PRO A 311 -26.52 18.09 29.03
N LEU A 312 -26.64 19.35 28.63
CA LEU A 312 -25.55 20.31 28.64
C LEU A 312 -25.06 20.51 30.08
N VAL A 313 -23.85 20.07 30.37
CA VAL A 313 -23.13 20.41 31.60
C VAL A 313 -22.07 21.44 31.26
N MET A 314 -22.22 22.62 31.86
CA MET A 314 -21.28 23.74 31.79
C MET A 314 -19.97 23.37 32.49
N PRO A 315 -18.81 23.93 32.08
CA PRO A 315 -17.52 23.58 32.66
C PRO A 315 -17.30 24.31 33.99
N ASP A 316 -17.22 23.58 35.09
CA ASP A 316 -16.67 24.10 36.34
C ASP A 316 -15.14 24.03 36.32
N SER A 317 -14.57 25.16 36.70
CA SER A 317 -13.16 25.50 36.83
C SER A 317 -12.36 24.51 37.68
N VAL A 318 -11.27 23.97 37.13
CA VAL A 318 -10.23 23.31 37.93
C VAL A 318 -9.04 24.24 38.05
N THR A 319 -8.83 24.67 39.28
CA THR A 319 -7.69 25.40 39.83
C THR A 319 -6.35 24.71 39.56
N GLU A 320 -5.41 25.54 39.13
CA GLU A 320 -4.00 25.29 38.87
C GLU A 320 -3.18 25.08 40.17
N LYS A 321 -2.12 24.24 40.07
CA LYS A 321 -0.81 24.22 40.80
C LYS A 321 -0.42 22.84 41.40
N PRO A 322 0.88 22.55 41.60
CA PRO A 322 2.00 22.73 40.66
C PRO A 322 2.94 21.50 40.59
N ASN A 323 3.61 21.40 39.44
CA ASN A 323 4.94 20.83 39.16
C ASN A 323 5.69 20.09 40.29
N THR A 324 6.05 18.82 40.04
CA THR A 324 7.21 18.19 40.70
C THR A 324 8.10 17.53 39.66
N THR A 325 9.32 18.06 39.61
CA THR A 325 10.44 17.80 38.73
C THR A 325 11.02 16.39 38.93
N VAL A 326 11.21 15.65 37.84
CA VAL A 326 12.03 14.42 37.81
C VAL A 326 13.46 14.78 37.40
N PRO A 327 14.52 14.36 38.13
CA PRO A 327 15.88 14.73 37.79
C PRO A 327 16.45 13.87 36.64
N VAL A 328 16.99 14.55 35.63
CA VAL A 328 17.78 14.00 34.53
C VAL A 328 19.18 13.63 35.05
N LYS A 329 19.57 12.36 34.88
CA LYS A 329 20.91 11.86 35.18
C LYS A 329 21.84 12.14 33.99
N GLN A 330 22.76 13.09 34.15
CA GLN A 330 23.84 13.35 33.19
C GLN A 330 24.79 12.13 33.09
N ILE A 331 24.97 11.61 31.88
CA ILE A 331 26.06 10.69 31.56
C ILE A 331 27.26 11.55 31.10
N ARG A 332 28.34 11.44 31.87
CA ARG A 332 29.60 12.16 31.69
C ARG A 332 30.47 11.42 30.66
N GLU A 333 30.89 12.13 29.63
CA GLU A 333 31.94 11.72 28.70
C GLU A 333 33.21 11.30 29.45
N LYS A 334 33.82 10.19 29.03
CA LYS A 334 35.25 9.93 29.24
C LYS A 334 35.91 9.79 27.87
N ARG A 335 36.62 10.86 27.48
CA ARG A 335 37.77 10.78 26.58
C ARG A 335 38.83 9.86 27.21
N SER A 336 39.39 8.96 26.42
CA SER A 336 40.69 8.35 26.69
C SER A 336 41.51 8.38 25.42
N ASN A 337 42.55 9.21 25.45
CA ASN A 337 43.68 9.14 24.54
C ASN A 337 44.43 7.81 24.76
N ARG A 338 44.62 7.04 23.71
CA ARG A 338 45.91 6.46 23.30
C ARG A 338 45.81 5.87 21.91
#